data_AF-D2XC35-F1
#
_entry.id   AF-D2XC35-F1
#
_cell.length_a   1.000
_cell.length_b   1.000
_cell.length_c   1.000
_cell.angle_alpha   90.00
_cell.angle_beta   90.00
_cell.angle_gamma   90.00
#
_symmetry.space_group_name_H-M   'P 1'
#
loop_
_entity.id
_entity.type
_entity.pdbx_description
1 polymer ?
#
loop_
_entity_poly.entity_id
_entity_poly.type
_entity_poly.pdbx_seq_one_letter_code
_entity_poly.pdbx_strand_id
1 'polypeptide(L)'
;TGIALDVPYFEELARDFDREIRHLESEIHRQAGGPFNIASTKELQKILFDNLKLRIVKKTQTGFSTDHEVLEELVGEHPIIEKLLDYRKYTKLKSTYVDALPKMVNPKTGRIHTSYNQTIAATGRLSSTDPNLQNIPIRDREGR
;
A
#
# COMPACT_ATOMS: atom_id res chain seq x y z
N THR A 1 -29.42 3.89 4.85
CA THR A 1 -28.59 2.67 4.96
C THR A 1 -27.15 3.05 4.68
N GLY A 2 -26.16 2.41 5.30
CA GLY A 2 -24.73 2.78 5.19
C GLY A 2 -23.92 2.04 6.26
N ILE A 3 -22.59 2.12 6.18
CA ILE A 3 -21.68 1.39 7.08
C ILE A 3 -21.16 2.34 8.15
N ALA A 4 -21.28 1.94 9.43
CA ALA A 4 -20.72 2.70 10.54
C ALA A 4 -19.19 2.52 10.58
N LEU A 5 -18.48 3.61 10.88
CA LEU A 5 -17.03 3.62 11.04
C LEU A 5 -16.69 4.00 12.48
N ASP A 6 -15.80 3.25 13.11
CA ASP A 6 -15.20 3.64 14.39
C ASP A 6 -14.06 4.63 14.11
N VAL A 7 -14.40 5.93 14.07
CA VAL A 7 -13.42 6.99 13.77
C VAL A 7 -12.29 7.05 14.81
N PRO A 8 -12.54 7.00 16.13
CA PRO A 8 -11.47 6.97 17.13
C PRO A 8 -10.48 5.82 16.92
N TYR A 9 -10.97 4.61 16.63
CA TYR A 9 -10.10 3.47 16.33
C TYR A 9 -9.25 3.69 15.07
N PHE A 10 -9.82 4.30 14.03
CA PHE A 10 -9.07 4.62 12.80
C PHE A 10 -7.96 5.65 13.05
N GLU A 11 -8.17 6.63 13.92
CA GLU A 11 -7.14 7.59 14.32
C GLU A 11 -6.00 6.92 15.11
N GLU A 12 -6.31 5.94 15.96
CA GLU A 12 -5.30 5.12 16.64
C GLU A 12 -4.50 4.29 15.65
N LEU A 13 -5.18 3.58 14.75
CA LEU A 13 -4.57 2.78 13.70
C LEU A 13 -3.66 3.62 12.78
N ALA A 14 -4.05 4.86 12.49
CA ALA A 14 -3.24 5.78 11.69
C ALA A 14 -1.89 6.07 12.36
N ARG A 15 -1.90 6.27 13.69
CA ARG A 15 -0.67 6.52 14.48
C ARG A 15 0.23 5.30 14.53
N ASP A 16 -0.35 4.12 14.65
CA ASP A 16 0.42 2.87 14.65
C ASP A 16 1.07 2.61 13.29
N PHE A 17 0.31 2.81 12.21
CA PHE A 17 0.87 2.69 10.86
C PHE A 17 1.94 3.74 10.58
N ASP A 18 1.79 4.99 11.04
CA ASP A 18 2.85 5.99 10.91
C ASP A 18 4.13 5.58 11.64
N ARG A 19 4.01 4.92 12.80
CA ARG A 19 5.18 4.41 13.53
C ARG A 19 5.88 3.30 12.77
N GLU A 20 5.13 2.32 12.27
CA GLU A 20 5.68 1.21 11.48
C GLU A 20 6.30 1.70 10.18
N ILE A 21 5.65 2.63 9.46
CA ILE A 21 6.17 3.22 8.22
C ILE A 21 7.51 3.91 8.47
N ARG A 22 7.63 4.72 9.54
CA ARG A 22 8.89 5.40 9.89
C ARG A 22 9.99 4.41 10.29
N HIS A 23 9.63 3.35 11.02
CA HIS A 23 10.57 2.31 11.35
C HIS A 23 11.11 1.63 10.09
N LEU A 24 10.22 1.19 9.20
CA LEU A 24 10.58 0.56 7.93
C LEU A 24 11.39 1.49 7.02
N GLU A 25 11.05 2.77 6.95
CA GLU A 25 11.81 3.77 6.20
C GLU A 25 13.26 3.87 6.70
N SER A 26 13.46 3.94 8.01
CA SER A 26 14.80 3.96 8.61
C SER A 26 15.60 2.68 8.31
N GLU A 27 14.95 1.51 8.39
CA GLU A 27 15.56 0.23 8.03
C GLU A 27 15.97 0.22 6.56
N ILE A 28 15.09 0.67 5.65
CA ILE A 28 15.33 0.72 4.21
C ILE A 28 16.51 1.65 3.90
N HIS A 29 16.54 2.86 4.48
CA HIS A 29 17.67 3.80 4.28
C HIS A 29 18.99 3.22 4.78
N ARG A 30 18.98 2.50 5.91
CA ARG A 30 20.18 1.83 6.43
C ARG A 30 20.67 0.75 5.47
N GLN A 31 19.76 -0.08 4.95
CA GLN A 31 20.09 -1.13 3.99
C GLN A 31 20.53 -0.57 2.63
N ALA A 32 20.04 0.61 2.24
CA ALA A 32 20.39 1.28 1.00
C ALA A 32 21.73 2.06 1.07
N GLY A 33 22.31 2.21 2.27
CA GLY A 33 23.54 2.99 2.48
C GLY A 33 23.33 4.50 2.48
N GLY A 34 22.10 4.99 2.64
CA GLY A 34 21.79 6.42 2.69
C GLY A 34 20.31 6.75 2.50
N PRO A 35 19.92 8.00 2.78
CA PRO A 35 18.55 8.46 2.57
C PRO A 35 18.25 8.62 1.08
N PHE A 36 17.06 8.21 0.68
CA PHE A 36 16.50 8.43 -0.65
C PHE A 36 14.97 8.43 -0.56
N ASN A 37 14.30 8.89 -1.62
CA ASN A 37 12.85 8.87 -1.68
C ASN A 37 12.33 7.48 -2.08
N ILE A 38 11.84 6.72 -1.10
CA ILE A 38 11.29 5.36 -1.30
C ILE A 38 10.06 5.36 -2.22
N ALA A 39 9.28 6.45 -2.22
CA ALA A 39 8.11 6.59 -3.10
C ALA A 39 8.48 6.90 -4.56
N SER A 40 9.72 7.34 -4.81
CA SER A 40 10.22 7.61 -6.16
C SER A 40 10.69 6.33 -6.82
N THR A 41 9.93 5.81 -7.79
CA THR A 41 10.29 4.60 -8.55
C THR A 41 11.69 4.73 -9.17
N LYS A 42 12.08 5.92 -9.63
CA LYS A 42 13.39 6.16 -10.25
C LYS A 42 14.54 6.04 -9.24
N GLU A 43 14.39 6.63 -8.05
CA GLU A 43 15.43 6.50 -7.01
C GLU A 43 15.50 5.08 -6.49
N LEU A 44 14.35 4.44 -6.27
CA LEU A 44 14.29 3.05 -5.84
C LEU A 44 14.96 2.11 -6.84
N GLN A 45 14.71 2.27 -8.15
CA GLN A 45 15.39 1.50 -9.20
C GLN A 45 16.91 1.65 -9.12
N LYS A 46 17.40 2.88 -8.95
CA LYS A 46 18.84 3.14 -8.81
C LYS A 46 19.43 2.43 -7.59
N ILE A 47 18.76 2.48 -6.45
CA ILE A 47 19.21 1.78 -5.25
C ILE A 47 19.25 0.26 -5.46
N LEU A 48 18.15 -0.33 -5.96
CA LEU A 48 18.04 -1.79 -6.09
C LEU A 48 18.97 -2.36 -7.16
N PHE A 49 19.04 -1.73 -8.33
CA PHE A 49 19.71 -2.32 -9.50
C PHE A 49 21.10 -1.74 -9.77
N ASP A 50 21.36 -0.47 -9.44
CA ASP A 50 22.68 0.13 -9.67
C ASP A 50 23.59 -0.03 -8.44
N ASN A 51 23.07 0.31 -7.24
CA ASN A 51 23.87 0.27 -6.01
C ASN A 51 23.97 -1.15 -5.43
N LEU A 52 22.82 -1.79 -5.21
CA LEU A 52 22.75 -3.14 -4.63
C LEU A 52 22.93 -4.26 -5.67
N LYS A 53 22.90 -3.91 -6.96
CA LYS A 53 23.14 -4.83 -8.09
C LYS A 53 22.27 -6.08 -8.07
N LEU A 54 21.02 -5.94 -7.65
CA LEU A 54 20.05 -7.03 -7.64
C LEU A 54 19.68 -7.47 -9.05
N ARG A 55 19.17 -8.70 -9.18
CA ARG A 55 18.76 -9.26 -10.46
C ARG A 55 17.63 -8.44 -11.08
N ILE A 56 17.72 -8.18 -12.38
CA ILE A 56 16.64 -7.51 -13.13
C ILE A 56 15.65 -8.57 -13.61
N VAL A 57 14.44 -8.58 -13.04
CA VAL A 57 13.37 -9.51 -13.42
C VAL A 57 12.62 -9.00 -14.67
N LYS A 58 12.22 -7.72 -14.67
CA LYS A 58 11.36 -7.15 -15.70
C LYS A 58 11.75 -5.71 -16.04
N LYS A 59 11.73 -5.38 -17.33
CA LYS A 59 11.96 -4.03 -17.85
C LYS A 59 10.63 -3.39 -18.26
N THR A 60 10.51 -2.09 -18.06
CA THR A 60 9.40 -1.25 -18.51
C THR A 60 9.92 -0.18 -19.48
N GLN A 61 9.02 0.56 -20.12
CA GLN A 61 9.41 1.66 -21.02
C GLN A 61 10.23 2.75 -20.30
N THR A 62 10.05 2.90 -18.99
CA THR A 62 10.68 3.96 -18.18
C THR A 62 11.87 3.47 -17.34
N GLY A 63 12.23 2.18 -17.40
CA GLY A 63 13.35 1.62 -16.64
C GLY A 63 13.12 0.18 -16.21
N PHE A 64 13.45 -0.12 -14.95
CA PHE A 64 13.26 -1.45 -14.36
C PHE A 64 11.97 -1.51 -13.54
N SER A 65 11.18 -2.57 -13.66
CA SER A 65 9.99 -2.71 -12.82
C SER A 65 10.43 -2.90 -11.36
N THR A 66 9.73 -2.23 -10.47
CA THR A 66 9.81 -2.47 -9.01
C THR A 66 8.43 -2.82 -8.50
N ASP A 67 7.54 -3.39 -9.31
CA ASP A 67 6.17 -3.71 -8.92
C ASP A 67 6.15 -4.83 -7.87
N HIS A 68 4.99 -5.05 -7.25
CA HIS A 68 4.85 -6.02 -6.16
C HIS A 68 5.33 -7.43 -6.56
N GLU A 69 4.87 -7.96 -7.70
CA GLU A 69 5.27 -9.27 -8.22
C GLU A 69 6.79 -9.36 -8.43
N VAL A 70 7.41 -8.30 -8.95
CA VAL A 70 8.87 -8.27 -9.15
C VAL A 70 9.62 -8.25 -7.83
N LEU A 71 9.14 -7.50 -6.83
CA LEU A 71 9.76 -7.50 -5.51
C LEU A 71 9.57 -8.85 -4.80
N GLU A 72 8.44 -9.53 -4.97
CA GLU A 72 8.25 -10.88 -4.42
C GLU A 72 9.23 -11.89 -5.03
N GLU A 73 9.50 -11.82 -6.34
CA GLU A 73 10.51 -12.67 -6.99
C GLU A 73 11.95 -12.40 -6.53
N LEU A 74 12.21 -11.24 -5.91
CA LEU A 74 13.51 -10.83 -5.38
C LEU A 74 13.65 -11.12 -3.87
N VAL A 75 12.62 -11.67 -3.22
CA VAL A 75 12.68 -12.05 -1.80
C VAL A 75 13.82 -13.05 -1.59
N GLY A 76 14.60 -12.85 -0.53
CA GLY A 76 15.80 -13.62 -0.23
C GLY A 76 17.08 -13.13 -0.92
N GLU A 77 17.01 -12.27 -1.95
CA GLU A 77 18.22 -11.69 -2.56
C GLU A 77 18.84 -10.60 -1.67
N HIS A 78 18.02 -9.79 -0.99
CA HIS A 78 18.51 -8.77 -0.05
C HIS A 78 17.45 -8.41 1.01
N PRO A 79 17.83 -8.16 2.29
CA PRO A 79 16.89 -7.80 3.35
C PRO A 79 16.03 -6.56 3.07
N ILE A 80 16.49 -5.66 2.19
CA ILE A 80 15.74 -4.46 1.79
C ILE A 80 14.41 -4.79 1.11
N ILE A 81 14.31 -5.94 0.44
CA ILE A 81 13.16 -6.32 -0.37
C ILE A 81 11.93 -6.58 0.50
N GLU A 82 12.08 -7.38 1.55
CA GLU A 82 11.00 -7.66 2.52
C GLU A 82 10.53 -6.37 3.18
N LYS A 83 11.46 -5.50 3.58
CA LYS A 83 11.13 -4.19 4.17
C LYS A 83 10.38 -3.28 3.20
N LEU A 84 10.71 -3.31 1.90
CA LEU A 84 10.00 -2.54 0.87
C LEU A 84 8.58 -3.07 0.64
N LEU A 85 8.39 -4.39 0.65
CA LEU A 85 7.07 -5.01 0.55
C LEU A 85 6.19 -4.57 1.72
N ASP A 86 6.71 -4.65 2.94
CA ASP A 86 6.01 -4.19 4.15
C ASP A 86 5.72 -2.68 4.10
N TYR A 87 6.71 -1.87 3.73
CA TYR A 87 6.56 -0.41 3.63
C TYR A 87 5.42 -0.04 2.68
N ARG A 88 5.36 -0.68 1.50
CA ARG A 88 4.29 -0.45 0.53
C ARG A 88 2.94 -0.93 1.02
N LYS A 89 2.89 -2.07 1.71
CA LYS A 89 1.68 -2.58 2.36
C LYS A 89 1.14 -1.55 3.35
N TYR A 90 1.94 -1.13 4.34
CA TYR A 90 1.49 -0.16 5.35
C TYR A 90 1.15 1.20 4.75
N THR A 91 1.95 1.71 3.82
CA THR A 91 1.68 3.00 3.15
C THR A 91 0.35 2.97 2.39
N LYS A 92 0.06 1.88 1.67
CA LYS A 92 -1.22 1.71 0.96
C LYS A 92 -2.38 1.55 1.94
N LEU A 93 -2.22 0.73 2.97
CA LEU A 93 -3.22 0.55 4.03
C LEU A 93 -3.59 1.88 4.67
N LYS A 94 -2.58 2.67 5.02
CA LYS A 94 -2.75 3.99 5.62
C LYS A 94 -3.44 4.97 4.67
N SER A 95 -2.84 5.23 3.51
CA SER A 95 -3.33 6.25 2.57
C SER A 95 -4.71 5.95 1.98
N THR A 96 -4.96 4.69 1.58
CA THR A 96 -6.17 4.32 0.83
C THR A 96 -7.36 4.05 1.75
N TYR A 97 -7.10 3.58 2.98
CA TYR A 97 -8.17 3.16 3.88
C TYR A 97 -8.19 3.98 5.17
N VAL A 98 -7.09 3.99 5.93
CA VAL A 98 -7.09 4.55 7.29
C VAL A 98 -7.25 6.07 7.28
N ASP A 99 -6.52 6.78 6.42
CA ASP A 99 -6.59 8.25 6.34
C ASP A 99 -7.78 8.73 5.49
N ALA A 100 -8.28 7.90 4.58
CA ALA A 100 -9.31 8.28 3.60
C ALA A 100 -10.73 7.99 4.10
N LEU A 101 -11.00 6.80 4.66
CA LEU A 101 -12.36 6.39 5.03
C LEU A 101 -13.02 7.33 6.07
N PRO A 102 -12.32 7.81 7.12
CA PRO A 102 -12.90 8.78 8.05
C PRO A 102 -13.37 10.07 7.38
N LYS A 103 -12.66 10.54 6.35
CA LYS A 103 -13.01 11.75 5.58
C LYS A 103 -14.24 11.55 4.70
N MET A 104 -14.65 10.30 4.47
CA MET A 104 -15.81 9.94 3.66
C MET A 104 -17.05 9.64 4.51
N VAL A 105 -16.97 9.79 5.84
CA VAL A 105 -18.11 9.66 6.74
C VAL A 105 -19.08 10.83 6.49
N ASN A 106 -20.32 10.50 6.14
CA ASN A 106 -21.34 11.52 5.90
C ASN A 106 -21.77 12.15 7.24
N PRO A 107 -21.67 13.49 7.41
CA PRO A 107 -21.89 14.15 8.71
C PRO A 107 -23.34 14.10 9.19
N LYS A 108 -24.32 13.91 8.29
CA LYS A 108 -25.74 13.82 8.65
C LYS A 108 -26.12 12.43 9.17
N THR A 109 -25.42 11.40 8.71
CA THR A 109 -25.78 9.99 9.01
C THR A 109 -24.75 9.27 9.87
N GLY A 110 -23.55 9.82 10.04
CA GLY A 110 -22.44 9.20 10.76
C GLY A 110 -21.93 7.92 10.09
N ARG A 111 -22.17 7.73 8.79
CA ARG A 111 -21.90 6.49 8.06
C ARG A 111 -21.24 6.76 6.71
N ILE A 112 -20.51 5.76 6.21
CA ILE A 112 -19.99 5.71 4.85
C ILE A 112 -21.07 5.15 3.92
N HIS A 113 -21.21 5.76 2.75
CA HIS A 113 -22.17 5.36 1.72
C HIS A 113 -21.41 5.11 0.42
N THR A 114 -21.28 3.83 0.04
CA THR A 114 -20.70 3.46 -1.25
C THR A 114 -21.76 3.44 -2.35
N SER A 115 -21.33 3.65 -3.59
CA SER A 115 -22.14 3.47 -4.79
C SER A 115 -21.83 2.13 -5.44
N TYR A 116 -22.86 1.32 -5.72
CA TYR A 116 -22.70 0.05 -6.46
C TYR A 116 -23.10 0.23 -7.92
N ASN A 117 -22.12 0.17 -8.83
CA ASN A 117 -22.34 0.24 -10.26
C ASN A 117 -22.58 -1.16 -10.83
N GLN A 118 -23.78 -1.37 -11.40
CA GLN A 118 -24.21 -2.66 -11.95
C GLN A 118 -23.74 -2.91 -13.39
N THR A 119 -23.33 -1.86 -14.11
CA THR A 119 -23.11 -1.89 -15.57
C THR A 119 -21.64 -1.88 -15.99
N ILE A 120 -20.70 -1.80 -15.04
CA ILE A 120 -19.27 -1.60 -15.34
C ILE A 120 -18.52 -2.93 -15.53
N ALA A 121 -18.80 -3.96 -14.72
CA ALA A 121 -18.06 -5.21 -14.83
C ALA A 121 -18.64 -6.08 -15.96
N ALA A 122 -17.80 -6.44 -16.93
CA ALA A 122 -18.18 -7.33 -18.04
C ALA A 122 -18.68 -8.73 -17.57
N THR A 123 -18.36 -9.11 -16.33
CA THR A 123 -18.72 -10.40 -15.73
C THR A 123 -20.06 -10.39 -14.99
N GLY A 124 -20.78 -9.27 -14.95
CA GLY A 124 -22.03 -9.12 -14.19
C GLY A 124 -21.85 -8.93 -12.69
N ARG A 125 -20.62 -8.78 -12.19
CA ARG A 125 -20.36 -8.40 -10.79
C ARG A 125 -20.70 -6.92 -10.55
N LEU A 126 -21.18 -6.61 -9.34
CA LEU A 126 -21.25 -5.22 -8.89
C LEU A 126 -19.84 -4.66 -8.72
N SER A 127 -19.65 -3.38 -9.02
CA SER A 127 -18.43 -2.65 -8.66
C SER A 127 -18.78 -1.54 -7.66
N SER A 128 -17.90 -1.29 -6.69
CA SER A 128 -18.13 -0.32 -5.61
C SER A 128 -17.23 0.90 -5.80
N THR A 129 -17.80 2.11 -5.73
CA THR A 129 -17.06 3.39 -5.77
C THR A 129 -17.49 4.30 -4.62
N ASP A 130 -16.61 5.22 -4.25
CA ASP A 130 -16.85 6.30 -3.27
C ASP A 130 -17.33 5.86 -1.87
N PRO A 131 -16.58 5.03 -1.12
CA PRO A 131 -15.32 4.38 -1.46
C PRO A 131 -15.51 2.99 -2.07
N ASN A 132 -14.45 2.44 -2.66
CA ASN A 132 -14.43 1.04 -3.05
C ASN A 132 -14.26 0.15 -1.81
N LEU A 133 -15.38 -0.40 -1.35
CA LEU A 133 -15.43 -1.27 -0.18
C LEU A 133 -15.20 -2.75 -0.53
N GLN A 134 -15.09 -3.10 -1.81
CA GLN A 134 -14.78 -4.47 -2.23
C GLN A 134 -13.31 -4.81 -2.06
N ASN A 135 -12.46 -3.78 -2.07
CA ASN A 135 -11.02 -3.93 -1.91
C ASN A 135 -10.56 -3.66 -0.46
N ILE A 136 -11.44 -3.73 0.54
CA ILE A 136 -10.98 -3.66 1.93
C ILE A 136 -10.09 -4.88 2.21
N PRO A 137 -8.84 -4.68 2.67
CA PRO A 137 -7.92 -5.76 2.98
C PRO A 137 -8.56 -6.71 3.99
N ILE A 138 -8.65 -8.00 3.65
CA ILE A 138 -9.03 -9.04 4.60
C ILE A 138 -7.83 -9.41 5.46
N ARG A 139 -8.13 -9.76 6.72
CA ARG A 139 -7.16 -9.87 7.80
C ARG A 139 -6.08 -10.87 7.46
N ASP A 140 -4.90 -10.54 7.95
CA ASP A 140 -3.79 -11.45 7.98
C ASP A 140 -3.25 -11.62 9.43
N ARG A 141 -3.09 -12.87 9.87
CA ARG A 141 -2.25 -13.27 11.03
C ARG A 141 -0.93 -13.98 10.62
N GLU A 142 -0.82 -14.51 9.39
CA GLU A 142 0.32 -15.08 8.60
C GLU A 142 -0.13 -15.31 7.11
N GLY A 143 -0.08 -14.32 6.20
CA GLY A 143 -1.20 -14.06 5.27
C GLY A 143 -1.42 -14.78 3.99
N ARG A 144 -2.53 -15.52 3.96
CA ARG A 144 -3.29 -15.79 2.73
C ARG A 144 -4.74 -15.37 2.90
#